data_AF-A0A7C2LIB0-F1
#
_entry.id   AF-A0A7C2LIB0-F1
#
_cell.length_a   1.000
_cell.length_b   1.000
_cell.length_c   1.000
_cell.angle_alpha   90.00
_cell.angle_beta   90.00
_cell.angle_gamma   90.00
#
_symmetry.space_group_name_H-M   'P 1'
#
loop_
_entity.id
_entity.type
_entity.pdbx_description
1 polymer ?
#
loop_
_entity_poly.entity_id
_entity_poly.type
_entity_poly.pdbx_seq_one_letter_code
_entity_poly.pdbx_strand_id
1 'polypeptide(L)' 'MLYGMGDPIKTALVELGYFLRIYTPFGEMIPGMAYLVRRILENTANESFLKQSFFEGVSAEELLKKPLET' A
#
# COMPACT_ATOMS: atom_id res chain seq x y z
N MET A 1 0.03 -7.39 -4.35
CA MET A 1 -0.45 -6.03 -3.97
C MET A 1 -1.97 -5.94 -4.14
N LEU A 2 -2.63 -4.96 -3.51
CA LEU A 2 -4.09 -4.79 -3.62
C LEU A 2 -4.45 -3.92 -4.83
N TYR A 3 -5.54 -4.24 -5.51
CA TYR A 3 -6.13 -3.37 -6.54
C TYR A 3 -6.43 -1.96 -5.98
N GLY A 4 -6.10 -0.91 -6.76
CA GLY A 4 -6.31 0.48 -6.37
C GLY A 4 -5.33 1.07 -5.35
N MET A 5 -4.26 0.34 -5.00
CA MET A 5 -3.24 0.80 -4.05
C MET A 5 -1.82 0.62 -4.60
N GLY A 6 -0.99 1.66 -4.50
CA GLY A 6 0.45 1.58 -4.80
C GLY A 6 0.77 1.28 -6.26
N ASP A 7 -0.07 1.75 -7.20
CA ASP A 7 0.09 1.46 -8.64
C ASP A 7 1.48 1.80 -9.20
N PRO A 8 2.15 2.92 -8.82
CA PRO A 8 3.51 3.19 -9.28
C PRO A 8 4.52 2.11 -8.88
N ILE A 9 4.40 1.55 -7.67
CA ILE A 9 5.27 0.47 -7.17
C ILE A 9 5.00 -0.81 -7.95
N LYS A 10 3.73 -1.10 -8.28
CA LYS A 10 3.38 -2.27 -9.10
C LYS A 10 4.06 -2.21 -10.47
N THR A 11 3.96 -1.06 -11.13
CA THR A 11 4.56 -0.86 -12.45
C THR A 11 6.07 -1.05 -12.39
N ALA A 12 6.74 -0.41 -11.43
CA ALA A 12 8.18 -0.56 -11.25
C ALA A 12 8.61 -2.02 -11.02
N LEU A 13 7.87 -2.79 -10.22
CA LEU A 13 8.18 -4.21 -9.98
C LEU A 13 8.07 -5.05 -11.26
N VAL A 14 7.04 -4.82 -12.07
CA VAL A 14 6.86 -5.54 -13.34
C VAL A 14 7.94 -5.15 -14.35
N GLU A 15 8.31 -3.87 -14.44
CA GLU A 15 9.40 -3.39 -15.30
C GLU A 15 10.76 -3.99 -14.92
N LEU A 16 10.98 -4.25 -13.63
CA LEU A 16 12.15 -4.97 -13.12
C LEU A 16 12.10 -6.49 -13.41
N GLY A 17 11.05 -7.00 -14.06
CA GLY A 17 10.90 -8.40 -14.44
C GLY A 17 10.35 -9.31 -13.34
N TYR A 18 9.82 -8.74 -12.24
CA TYR A 18 9.21 -9.54 -11.17
C TYR A 18 7.76 -9.89 -11.48
N PHE A 19 7.37 -11.10 -11.11
CA PHE A 19 5.96 -11.50 -11.14
C PHE A 19 5.20 -10.87 -9.97
N LEU A 20 4.05 -10.28 -10.28
CA LEU A 20 3.20 -9.62 -9.31
C LEU A 20 1.78 -10.15 -9.38
N ARG A 21 1.22 -10.53 -8.23
CA ARG A 21 -0.21 -10.84 -8.09
C ARG A 21 -0.96 -9.64 -7.53
N ILE A 22 -2.06 -9.29 -8.19
CA ILE A 22 -2.99 -8.26 -7.71
C ILE A 22 -4.19 -8.96 -7.06
N TYR A 23 -4.43 -8.65 -5.79
CA TYR A 23 -5.61 -9.09 -5.06
C TYR A 23 -6.71 -8.06 -5.24
N THR A 24 -7.86 -8.52 -5.74
CA THR A 24 -9.02 -7.67 -6.01
C THR A 24 -10.12 -8.03 -5.01
N PRO A 25 -10.63 -7.07 -4.22
CA PRO A 25 -11.77 -7.34 -3.36
C PRO A 25 -12.98 -7.67 -4.24
N PHE A 26 -13.67 -8.77 -3.93
CA PHE A 26 -14.83 -9.25 -4.67
C PHE A 26 -15.85 -9.83 -3.70
N GLY A 27 -17.14 -9.55 -3.93
CA GLY A 27 -18.23 -10.04 -3.09
C GLY A 27 -19.41 -9.06 -3.03
N GLU A 28 -20.35 -9.36 -2.14
CA GLU A 28 -21.53 -8.54 -1.92
C GLU A 28 -21.22 -7.21 -1.24
N MET A 29 -22.05 -6.19 -1.51
CA MET A 29 -21.83 -4.83 -1.04
C MET A 29 -21.86 -4.71 0.49
N ILE A 30 -22.86 -5.33 1.15
CA ILE A 30 -23.06 -5.16 2.61
C ILE A 30 -21.86 -5.69 3.42
N PRO A 31 -21.38 -6.94 3.23
CA PRO A 31 -20.13 -7.40 3.83
C PRO A 31 -18.91 -6.58 3.35
N GLY A 32 -18.94 -6.13 2.10
CA GLY A 32 -17.91 -5.27 1.51
C GLY A 32 -17.71 -3.95 2.26
N MET A 33 -18.76 -3.39 2.86
CA MET A 33 -18.65 -2.15 3.66
C MET A 33 -17.81 -2.35 4.93
N ALA A 34 -17.98 -3.48 5.63
CA ALA A 34 -17.14 -3.80 6.79
C ALA A 34 -15.66 -3.98 6.38
N TYR A 35 -15.42 -4.63 5.24
CA TYR A 35 -14.09 -4.74 4.66
C TYR A 35 -13.50 -3.37 4.28
N LEU A 36 -14.31 -2.47 3.72
CA LEU A 36 -13.91 -1.11 3.36
C LEU A 36 -13.46 -0.32 4.59
N VAL A 37 -14.23 -0.34 5.68
CA VAL A 37 -13.85 0.34 6.94
C VAL A 37 -12.48 -0.12 7.42
N ARG A 38 -12.23 -1.44 7.42
CA ARG A 38 -10.92 -1.99 7.77
C ARG A 38 -9.79 -1.48 6.87
N ARG A 39 -10.03 -1.38 5.55
CA ARG A 39 -9.05 -0.87 4.59
C ARG A 39 -8.78 0.62 4.75
N ILE A 40 -9.78 1.41 5.11
CA ILE A 40 -9.59 2.84 5.40
C ILE A 40 -8.67 2.98 6.62
N LEU A 41 -8.97 2.32 7.73
CA LEU A 41 -8.19 2.42 8.96
C LEU A 41 -6.71 2.08 8.77
N GLU A 42 -6.42 1.03 7.99
CA GLU A 42 -5.05 0.64 7.66
C GLU A 42 -4.33 1.68 6.79
N ASN A 43 -5.02 2.23 5.79
CA ASN A 43 -4.41 3.19 4.86
C ASN A 43 -4.28 4.60 5.43
N THR A 44 -5.11 4.97 6.41
CA THR A 44 -5.01 6.26 7.10
C THR A 44 -4.11 6.24 8.33
N ALA A 45 -3.54 5.07 8.68
CA ALA A 45 -2.57 4.98 9.76
C ALA A 45 -1.39 5.91 9.50
N ASN A 46 -0.94 6.65 10.52
CA ASN A 46 0.20 7.57 10.40
C ASN A 46 1.52 6.82 10.10
N GLU A 47 1.57 5.54 10.43
CA GLU A 47 2.70 4.64 10.13
C GLU A 47 2.57 3.97 8.75
N SER A 48 1.57 4.34 7.95
CA SER A 48 1.39 3.77 6.61
C SER A 48 2.50 4.25 5.67
N PHE A 49 3.31 3.30 5.19
CA PHE A 49 4.35 3.56 4.19
C PHE A 49 3.79 4.26 2.93
N LEU A 50 2.59 3.87 2.47
CA LEU A 50 1.96 4.49 1.30
C LEU A 50 1.58 5.95 1.58
N LYS A 51 1.13 6.26 2.80
CA LYS A 51 0.81 7.63 3.20
C LYS A 51 2.08 8.49 3.26
N GLN A 52 3.12 7.98 3.92
CA GLN A 52 4.41 8.66 4.08
C GLN A 52 5.10 8.92 2.74
N SER A 53 5.06 7.95 1.82
CA SER A 53 5.70 8.03 0.50
C SER A 53 4.97 8.91 -0.52
N PHE A 54 3.64 8.86 -0.57
CA PHE A 54 2.88 9.57 -1.61
C PHE A 54 2.24 10.88 -1.16
N PHE A 55 2.01 11.09 0.14
CA PHE A 55 1.25 12.24 0.64
C PHE A 55 2.05 13.15 1.59
N GLU A 56 2.91 12.59 2.43
CA GLU A 56 3.61 13.36 3.48
C GLU A 56 5.00 13.86 3.06
N GLY A 57 5.49 13.44 1.89
CA GLY A 57 6.77 13.93 1.33
C GLY A 57 7.99 13.54 2.17
N VAL A 58 7.90 12.43 2.91
CA VAL A 58 9.02 11.89 3.69
C VAL A 58 10.16 11.52 2.75
N SER A 59 11.41 11.82 3.15
CA SER A 59 12.57 11.56 2.31
C SER A 59 12.78 10.06 2.07
N ALA A 60 13.36 9.72 0.93
CA ALA A 60 13.68 8.32 0.61
C ALA A 60 14.67 7.72 1.63
N GLU A 61 15.58 8.51 2.18
CA GLU A 61 16.53 8.08 3.21
C GLU A 61 15.81 7.62 4.48
N GLU A 62 14.80 8.36 4.92
CA GLU A 62 14.00 7.99 6.09
C GLU A 62 13.12 6.75 5.80
N LEU A 63 12.46 6.73 4.65
CA LEU A 63 11.60 5.60 4.23
C LEU A 63 12.37 4.29 4.06
N LEU A 64 13.66 4.37 3.71
CA LEU A 64 14.54 3.22 3.47
C LEU A 64 15.44 2.92 4.67
N LYS A 65 15.26 3.61 5.81
CA LYS A 65 15.99 3.30 7.04
C LYS A 65 15.71 1.86 7.46
N LYS A 66 16.76 1.14 7.84
CA LYS A 66 16.64 -0.25 8.33
C LYS A 66 15.83 -0.27 9.63
N PRO A 67 14.77 -1.11 9.74
CA PRO A 67 13.98 -1.21 10.96
C PRO A 67 14.76 -1.71 12.18
N LEU A 68 15.88 -2.42 11.97
CA LEU A 68 16.68 -3.06 13.01
C LEU A 68 17.88 -2.23 13.48
N GLU A 69 18.19 -1.12 12.81
CA GLU A 69 19.26 -0.20 13.22
C GLU A 69 18.60 1.00 13.90
N THR A 70 18.43 0.90 15.23
CA THR A 70 17.98 2.01 16.08
C THR A 70 19.09 3.04 16.24
#